data_AF-A0A073K8L0-F1
#
_entry.id   AF-A0A073K8L0-F1
#
_cell.length_a   1.000
_cell.length_b   1.000
_cell.length_c   1.000
_cell.angle_alpha   90.00
_cell.angle_beta   90.00
_cell.angle_gamma   90.00
#
_symmetry.space_group_name_H-M   'P 1'
#
loop_
_entity.id
_entity.type
_entity.pdbx_description
1 polymer ?
#
loop_
_entity_poly.entity_id
_entity_poly.type
_entity_poly.pdbx_seq_one_letter_code
_entity_poly.pdbx_strand_id
1 'polypeptide(L)'
;MDVLETYLDMADKIIIFRKRFNLKQAKIAEMINVSRATVSNYENLRSKIPDNIEHQLKKIFQEYSFEIDYEDLYEEEKFLLYRIRNKLNQIEIAKLLGYNSKYYSHIETGNSPITTQFANRFKSDILNWRENDSPVQYVV
;
A
#
# COMPACT_ATOMS: atom_id res chain seq x y z
N MET A 1 -6.69 -20.93 -8.00
CA MET A 1 -6.19 -20.06 -9.08
C MET A 1 -5.35 -19.00 -8.40
N ASP A 2 -4.04 -19.12 -8.57
CA ASP A 2 -3.02 -18.88 -7.54
C ASP A 2 -1.96 -17.92 -8.11
N VAL A 3 -2.32 -16.64 -8.29
CA VAL A 3 -1.46 -15.62 -8.95
C VAL A 3 -1.74 -14.18 -8.45
N LEU A 4 -2.25 -14.00 -7.23
CA LEU A 4 -2.66 -12.68 -6.73
C LEU A 4 -1.78 -12.20 -5.57
N GLU A 5 -0.54 -11.77 -5.84
CA GLU A 5 0.15 -10.81 -4.93
C GLU A 5 1.40 -10.09 -5.47
N THR A 6 1.72 -10.13 -6.77
CA THR A 6 2.92 -9.47 -7.35
C THR A 6 2.63 -8.33 -8.34
N TYR A 7 1.37 -7.94 -8.51
CA TYR A 7 1.00 -6.80 -9.37
C TYR A 7 0.67 -5.57 -8.53
N LEU A 8 1.09 -4.38 -8.97
CA LEU A 8 0.71 -3.10 -8.37
C LEU A 8 -0.45 -2.48 -9.15
N ASP A 9 -1.56 -2.27 -8.47
CA ASP A 9 -2.67 -1.50 -9.03
C ASP A 9 -2.40 0.02 -8.97
N MET A 10 -3.30 0.81 -9.55
CA MET A 10 -3.14 2.26 -9.55
C MET A 10 -3.17 2.86 -8.14
N ALA A 11 -3.96 2.30 -7.21
CA ALA A 11 -4.01 2.78 -5.83
C ALA A 11 -2.68 2.53 -5.11
N ASP A 12 -2.08 1.35 -5.30
CA ASP A 12 -0.73 1.04 -4.81
C ASP A 12 0.28 2.04 -5.36
N LYS A 13 0.28 2.26 -6.67
CA LYS A 13 1.23 3.18 -7.33
C LYS A 13 1.09 4.62 -6.82
N ILE A 14 -0.13 5.10 -6.54
CA ILE A 14 -0.34 6.42 -5.91
C ILE A 14 0.36 6.50 -4.55
N ILE A 15 0.19 5.47 -3.70
CA ILE A 15 0.75 5.44 -2.35
C ILE A 15 2.28 5.50 -2.42
N ILE A 16 2.87 4.66 -3.27
CA ILE A 16 4.32 4.54 -3.40
C ILE A 16 4.92 5.80 -4.00
N PHE A 17 4.35 6.31 -5.10
CA PHE A 17 4.72 7.59 -5.69
C PHE A 17 4.70 8.69 -4.63
N ARG A 18 3.59 8.82 -3.91
CA ARG A 18 3.43 9.86 -2.90
C ARG A 18 4.50 9.76 -1.80
N LYS A 19 4.83 8.56 -1.35
CA LYS A 19 5.83 8.35 -0.29
C LYS A 19 7.25 8.63 -0.78
N ARG A 20 7.65 8.10 -1.94
CA ARG A 20 9.00 8.28 -2.50
C ARG A 20 9.31 9.73 -2.82
N PHE A 21 8.30 10.51 -3.26
CA PHE A 21 8.44 11.94 -3.53
C PHE A 21 8.03 12.85 -2.36
N ASN A 22 7.81 12.28 -1.16
CA ASN A 22 7.41 13.01 0.05
C ASN A 22 6.21 13.96 -0.14
N LEU A 23 5.24 13.53 -0.95
CA LEU A 23 4.03 14.28 -1.24
C LEU A 23 2.96 14.01 -0.18
N LYS A 24 2.11 15.01 0.09
CA LYS A 24 0.90 14.81 0.90
C LYS A 24 -0.25 14.40 0.00
N GLN A 25 -1.26 13.71 0.54
CA GLN A 25 -2.49 13.36 -0.20
C GLN A 25 -3.14 14.59 -0.85
N ALA A 26 -3.08 15.75 -0.15
CA ALA A 26 -3.59 17.01 -0.68
C ALA A 26 -2.86 17.47 -1.95
N LYS A 27 -1.56 17.18 -2.09
CA LYS A 27 -0.79 17.57 -3.27
C LYS A 27 -1.16 16.70 -4.48
N ILE A 28 -1.30 15.40 -4.28
CA ILE A 28 -1.84 14.52 -5.33
C ILE A 28 -3.24 14.99 -5.73
N ALA A 29 -4.10 15.27 -4.75
CA ALA A 29 -5.47 15.72 -5.00
C ALA A 29 -5.53 17.00 -5.85
N GLU A 30 -4.64 17.97 -5.60
CA GLU A 30 -4.47 19.18 -6.41
C GLU A 30 -4.05 18.83 -7.84
N MET A 31 -3.08 17.93 -8.02
CA MET A 31 -2.56 17.54 -9.35
C MET A 31 -3.62 16.89 -10.25
N ILE A 32 -4.57 16.15 -9.67
CA ILE A 32 -5.64 15.47 -10.42
C ILE A 32 -7.03 16.12 -10.23
N ASN A 33 -7.07 17.33 -9.66
CA ASN A 33 -8.28 18.11 -9.42
C ASN A 33 -9.43 17.35 -8.73
N VAL A 34 -9.12 16.67 -7.61
CA VAL A 34 -10.11 16.02 -6.74
C VAL A 34 -9.95 16.46 -5.29
N SER A 35 -10.84 16.03 -4.39
CA SER A 35 -10.69 16.30 -2.96
C SER A 35 -9.60 15.43 -2.32
N ARG A 36 -8.96 15.92 -1.25
CA ARG A 36 -8.04 15.11 -0.45
C ARG A 36 -8.70 13.84 0.12
N ALA A 37 -9.99 13.91 0.44
CA ALA A 37 -10.77 12.75 0.90
C ALA A 37 -10.92 11.70 -0.22
N THR A 38 -11.10 12.14 -1.46
CA THR A 38 -11.16 11.27 -2.64
C THR A 38 -9.87 10.49 -2.83
N VAL A 39 -8.71 11.15 -2.76
CA VAL A 39 -7.40 10.46 -2.80
C VAL A 39 -7.27 9.47 -1.65
N SER A 40 -7.66 9.88 -0.44
CA SER A 40 -7.66 8.97 0.71
C SER A 40 -8.55 7.73 0.48
N ASN A 41 -9.69 7.87 -0.18
CA ASN A 41 -10.55 6.74 -0.50
C ASN A 41 -9.93 5.82 -1.56
N TYR A 42 -9.24 6.37 -2.55
CA TYR A 42 -8.47 5.57 -3.52
C TYR A 42 -7.36 4.78 -2.82
N GLU A 43 -6.51 5.44 -2.02
CA GLU A 43 -5.40 4.79 -1.29
C GLU A 43 -5.86 3.73 -0.28
N ASN A 44 -7.10 3.80 0.20
CA ASN A 44 -7.64 2.81 1.15
C ASN A 44 -8.60 1.81 0.49
N LEU A 45 -8.62 1.74 -0.85
CA LEU A 45 -9.47 0.83 -1.62
C LEU A 45 -10.96 0.96 -1.27
N ARG A 46 -11.40 2.16 -0.84
CA ARG A 46 -12.79 2.49 -0.50
C ARG A 46 -13.57 3.00 -1.70
N SER A 47 -12.89 3.36 -2.78
CA SER A 47 -13.51 3.82 -4.02
C SER A 47 -12.65 3.40 -5.20
N LYS A 48 -13.30 3.00 -6.30
CA LYS A 48 -12.61 2.73 -7.57
C LYS A 48 -12.10 4.06 -8.15
N ILE A 49 -10.90 4.02 -8.73
CA ILE A 49 -10.33 5.15 -9.47
C ILE A 49 -11.01 5.21 -10.84
N PRO A 50 -11.64 6.33 -11.22
CA PRO A 50 -12.22 6.49 -12.55
C PRO A 50 -11.15 6.58 -13.65
N ASP A 51 -11.47 6.12 -14.87
CA ASP A 51 -10.52 6.06 -15.99
C ASP A 51 -9.89 7.41 -16.35
N ASN A 52 -10.66 8.50 -16.26
CA ASN A 52 -10.14 9.85 -16.51
C ASN A 52 -9.10 10.28 -15.46
N ILE A 53 -9.27 9.86 -14.20
CA ILE A 53 -8.31 10.09 -13.13
C ILE A 53 -7.09 9.20 -13.30
N GLU A 54 -7.29 7.93 -13.67
CA GLU A 54 -6.20 6.99 -13.96
C GLU A 54 -5.30 7.53 -15.09
N HIS A 55 -5.88 8.10 -16.14
CA HIS A 55 -5.13 8.71 -17.23
C HIS A 55 -4.31 9.94 -16.79
N GLN A 56 -4.85 10.78 -15.89
CA GLN A 56 -4.11 11.91 -15.32
C GLN A 56 -2.95 11.44 -14.45
N LEU A 57 -3.17 10.42 -13.61
CA LEU A 57 -2.12 9.83 -12.78
C LEU A 57 -0.98 9.24 -13.61
N LYS A 58 -1.31 8.53 -14.70
CA LYS A 58 -0.29 8.01 -15.63
C LYS A 58 0.58 9.11 -16.23
N LYS A 59 -0.01 10.25 -16.61
CA LYS A 59 0.74 11.42 -17.10
C LYS A 59 1.67 11.98 -16.03
N ILE A 60 1.16 12.16 -14.81
CA ILE A 60 1.97 12.63 -13.67
C ILE A 60 3.14 11.68 -13.41
N PHE A 61 2.90 10.36 -13.41
CA PHE A 61 3.98 9.40 -13.21
C PHE A 61 5.04 9.49 -14.31
N GLN A 62 4.63 9.64 -15.57
CA GLN A 62 5.56 9.85 -16.69
C GLN A 62 6.38 11.15 -16.55
N GLU A 63 5.74 12.26 -16.14
CA GLU A 63 6.43 13.55 -15.93
C GLU A 63 7.50 13.47 -14.83
N TYR A 64 7.31 12.59 -13.85
CA TYR A 64 8.25 12.33 -12.77
C TYR A 64 9.23 11.18 -13.07
N SER A 65 9.18 10.61 -14.28
CA SER A 65 9.93 9.38 -14.64
C SER A 65 9.72 8.26 -13.62
N PHE A 66 8.50 8.15 -13.10
CA PHE A 66 8.12 7.16 -12.11
C PHE A 66 7.52 5.93 -12.79
N GLU A 67 8.30 4.88 -12.79
CA GLU A 67 7.90 3.54 -13.18
C GLU A 67 8.27 2.59 -12.05
N ILE A 68 7.36 1.68 -11.71
CA ILE A 68 7.55 0.78 -10.59
C ILE A 68 6.72 -0.49 -10.76
N ASP A 69 7.37 -1.61 -10.48
CA ASP A 69 6.75 -2.92 -10.30
C ASP A 69 6.93 -3.42 -8.86
N TYR A 70 6.28 -4.53 -8.53
CA TYR A 70 6.23 -5.02 -7.14
C TYR A 70 7.62 -5.40 -6.60
N GLU A 71 8.47 -5.91 -7.47
CA GLU A 71 9.85 -6.32 -7.20
C GLU A 71 10.73 -5.13 -6.80
N ASP A 72 10.41 -3.92 -7.26
CA ASP A 72 11.13 -2.69 -6.96
C ASP A 72 10.78 -2.09 -5.59
N LEU A 73 9.79 -2.66 -4.89
CA LEU A 73 9.34 -2.15 -3.60
C LEU A 73 10.35 -2.44 -2.49
N TYR A 74 10.54 -1.44 -1.64
CA TYR A 74 11.18 -1.65 -0.34
C TYR A 74 10.30 -2.51 0.57
N GLU A 75 10.88 -3.18 1.55
CA GLU A 75 10.13 -4.09 2.43
C GLU A 75 9.04 -3.33 3.22
N GLU A 76 9.30 -2.11 3.68
CA GLU A 76 8.32 -1.23 4.32
C GLU A 76 7.13 -0.89 3.42
N GLU A 77 7.38 -0.75 2.12
CA GLU A 77 6.34 -0.47 1.14
C GLU A 77 5.46 -1.71 0.96
N LYS A 78 6.05 -2.90 0.87
CA LYS A 78 5.30 -4.17 0.82
C LYS A 78 4.43 -4.36 2.06
N PHE A 79 4.96 -4.05 3.25
CA PHE A 79 4.22 -4.18 4.51
C PHE A 79 3.03 -3.22 4.58
N LEU A 80 3.22 -1.98 4.12
CA LEU A 80 2.18 -0.98 4.02
C LEU A 80 1.07 -1.43 3.06
N LEU A 81 1.43 -1.84 1.85
CA LEU A 81 0.46 -2.28 0.84
C LEU A 81 -0.30 -3.52 1.32
N TYR A 82 0.38 -4.48 1.95
CA TYR A 82 -0.28 -5.63 2.56
C TYR A 82 -1.35 -5.18 3.56
N ARG A 83 -1.01 -4.29 4.49
CA ARG A 83 -1.97 -3.79 5.49
C ARG A 83 -3.20 -3.18 4.81
N ILE A 84 -2.98 -2.33 3.82
CA ILE A 84 -4.04 -1.62 3.10
C ILE A 84 -4.94 -2.60 2.34
N ARG A 85 -4.35 -3.52 1.57
CA ARG A 85 -5.07 -4.55 0.80
C ARG A 85 -5.91 -5.47 1.69
N ASN A 86 -5.42 -5.75 2.90
CA ASN A 86 -6.14 -6.53 3.92
C ASN A 86 -7.11 -5.69 4.76
N LYS A 87 -7.26 -4.39 4.47
CA LYS A 87 -8.14 -3.45 5.19
C LYS A 87 -7.86 -3.38 6.70
N LEU A 88 -6.62 -3.65 7.09
CA LEU A 88 -6.19 -3.64 8.47
C LEU A 88 -5.85 -2.20 8.90
N ASN A 89 -6.27 -1.82 10.10
CA ASN A 89 -5.76 -0.62 10.74
C ASN A 89 -4.39 -0.91 11.40
N GLN A 90 -3.68 0.16 11.79
CA GLN A 90 -2.33 0.05 12.38
C GLN A 90 -2.32 -0.75 13.70
N ILE A 91 -3.42 -0.78 14.45
CA ILE A 91 -3.51 -1.55 15.70
C ILE A 91 -3.65 -3.03 15.38
N GLU A 92 -4.50 -3.39 14.41
CA GLU A 92 -4.74 -4.78 14.01
C GLU A 92 -3.47 -5.44 13.47
N ILE A 93 -2.81 -4.81 12.50
CA ILE A 93 -1.56 -5.36 11.95
C ILE A 93 -0.45 -5.44 12.99
N ALA A 94 -0.36 -4.47 13.90
CA ALA A 94 0.64 -4.50 14.96
C ALA A 94 0.38 -5.65 15.92
N LYS A 95 -0.89 -5.89 16.30
CA LYS A 95 -1.27 -7.06 17.10
C LYS A 95 -0.94 -8.37 16.39
N LEU A 96 -1.26 -8.49 15.10
CA LEU A 96 -0.94 -9.69 14.30
C LEU A 96 0.57 -9.97 14.29
N LEU A 97 1.39 -8.93 14.20
CA LEU A 97 2.86 -9.06 14.19
C LEU A 97 3.46 -9.15 15.60
N GLY A 98 2.67 -9.05 16.67
CA GLY A 98 3.16 -9.06 18.05
C GLY A 98 3.90 -7.79 18.47
N TYR A 99 3.60 -6.64 17.86
CA TYR A 99 4.20 -5.34 18.14
C TYR A 99 3.19 -4.30 18.64
N ASN A 100 3.71 -3.21 19.20
CA ASN A 100 2.91 -2.04 19.54
C ASN A 100 2.56 -1.24 18.28
N SER A 101 1.29 -0.80 18.15
CA SER A 101 0.81 0.12 17.12
C SER A 101 1.69 1.36 16.90
N LYS A 102 2.28 1.93 17.96
CA LYS A 102 3.20 3.07 17.85
C LYS A 102 4.48 2.71 17.10
N TYR A 103 5.03 1.52 17.36
CA TYR A 103 6.22 1.02 16.67
C TYR A 103 5.91 0.79 15.17
N TYR A 104 4.78 0.15 14.87
CA TYR A 104 4.34 -0.06 13.50
C TYR A 104 4.12 1.27 12.75
N SER A 105 3.47 2.25 13.40
CA SER A 105 3.28 3.58 12.80
C SER A 105 4.62 4.26 12.48
N HIS A 106 5.64 4.11 13.32
CA HIS A 106 6.96 4.69 13.05
C HIS A 106 7.64 4.04 11.84
N ILE A 107 7.49 2.72 11.66
CA ILE A 107 7.97 2.02 10.46
C ILE A 107 7.29 2.59 9.22
N GLU A 108 5.96 2.68 9.21
CA GLU A 108 5.23 3.19 8.04
C GLU A 108 5.59 4.63 7.68
N THR A 109 5.93 5.46 8.66
CA THR A 109 6.32 6.86 8.42
C THR A 109 7.81 7.03 8.13
N GLY A 110 8.61 5.96 8.11
CA GLY A 110 10.06 6.02 7.94
C GLY A 110 10.80 6.61 9.15
N ASN A 111 10.14 6.70 10.31
CA ASN A 111 10.72 7.21 11.56
C ASN A 111 11.42 6.12 12.38
N SER A 112 11.32 4.86 11.96
CA SER A 112 12.06 3.74 12.58
C SER A 112 12.41 2.71 11.52
N PRO A 113 13.63 2.16 11.56
CA PRO A 113 14.03 1.12 10.63
C PRO A 113 13.27 -0.17 10.88
N ILE A 114 13.04 -0.94 9.82
CA ILE A 114 12.59 -2.33 9.94
C ILE A 114 13.72 -3.15 10.55
N THR A 115 13.40 -3.89 11.61
CA THR A 115 14.33 -4.88 12.17
C THR A 115 14.22 -6.20 11.43
N THR A 116 15.30 -6.98 11.41
CA THR A 116 15.29 -8.35 10.86
C THR A 116 14.20 -9.21 11.50
N GLN A 117 13.98 -9.06 12.81
CA GLN A 117 12.92 -9.78 13.52
C GLN A 117 11.52 -9.41 12.99
N PHE A 118 11.26 -8.12 12.76
CA PHE A 118 10.00 -7.67 12.21
C PHE A 118 9.79 -8.21 10.79
N ALA A 119 10.81 -8.09 9.93
CA ALA A 119 10.75 -8.59 8.56
C ALA A 119 10.51 -10.11 8.52
N ASN A 120 11.17 -10.87 9.41
CA ASN A 120 10.99 -12.31 9.50
C ASN A 120 9.57 -12.67 9.97
N ARG A 121 9.03 -12.01 11.00
CA ARG A 121 7.65 -12.23 11.45
C ARG A 121 6.64 -11.91 10.37
N PHE A 122 6.84 -10.84 9.62
CA PHE A 122 5.96 -10.52 8.50
C PHE A 122 6.02 -11.61 7.41
N LYS A 123 7.22 -12.09 7.06
CA LYS A 123 7.37 -13.19 6.08
C LYS A 123 6.77 -14.50 6.57
N SER A 124 7.04 -14.87 7.83
CA SER A 124 6.62 -16.16 8.40
C SER A 124 5.15 -16.22 8.78
N ASP A 125 4.62 -15.15 9.38
CA ASP A 125 3.31 -15.18 10.03
C ASP A 125 2.23 -14.63 9.10
N ILE A 126 2.60 -13.83 8.11
CA ILE A 126 1.66 -13.11 7.24
C ILE A 126 1.71 -13.62 5.79
N LEU A 127 2.90 -13.71 5.17
CA LEU A 127 2.99 -14.20 3.79
C LEU A 127 2.71 -15.71 3.71
N ASN A 128 3.26 -16.51 4.63
CA ASN A 128 3.00 -17.96 4.65
C ASN A 128 1.57 -18.31 5.15
N TRP A 129 0.90 -17.41 5.88
CA TRP A 129 -0.49 -17.65 6.30
C TRP A 129 -1.43 -17.70 5.09
N ARG A 130 -1.20 -16.90 4.05
CA ARG A 130 -1.98 -16.90 2.81
C ARG A 130 -1.65 -18.03 1.84
N GLU A 131 -0.43 -18.59 1.87
CA GLU A 131 -0.14 -19.84 1.15
C GLU A 131 -1.00 -21.01 1.67
N ASN A 132 -1.49 -20.92 2.91
CA ASN A 132 -2.31 -21.95 3.56
C ASN A 132 -3.80 -21.60 3.65
N ASP A 133 -4.18 -20.32 3.69
CA ASP A 133 -5.56 -19.86 3.62
C ASP A 133 -5.88 -19.30 2.22
N SER A 134 -6.46 -20.15 1.37
CA SER A 134 -7.08 -19.73 0.11
C SER A 134 -8.01 -18.54 0.33
N PRO A 135 -7.96 -17.48 -0.50
CA PRO A 135 -8.86 -16.36 -0.36
C PRO A 135 -10.29 -16.85 -0.56
N VAL A 136 -11.14 -16.61 0.45
CA VAL A 136 -12.58 -16.77 0.37
C VAL A 136 -13.04 -16.06 -0.91
N GLN A 137 -13.51 -16.86 -1.86
CA GLN A 137 -14.13 -16.37 -3.08
C GLN A 137 -15.29 -15.47 -2.69
N TYR A 138 -15.21 -14.17 -3.00
CA TYR A 138 -16.42 -13.37 -3.11
C TYR A 138 -17.12 -13.79 -4.41
N VAL A 139 -17.99 -14.80 -4.27
CA VAL A 139 -19.19 -14.99 -5.10
C VAL A 139 -20.14 -13.87 -4.63
N VAL A 140 -20.70 -12.97 -5.45
CA VAL A 140 -21.38 -13.09 -6.74
C VAL A 140 -21.30 -11.74 -7.46
#